data_AF-S7U3Q6-F1
#
_entry.id   AF-S7U3Q6-F1
#
_cell.length_a   1.000
_cell.length_b   1.000
_cell.length_c   1.000
_cell.angle_alpha   90.00
_cell.angle_beta   90.00
_cell.angle_gamma   90.00
#
_symmetry.space_group_name_H-M   'P 1'
#
loop_
_entity.id
_entity.type
_entity.pdbx_description
1 polymer ?
#
loop_
_entity_poly.entity_id
_entity_poly.type
_entity_poly.pdbx_seq_one_letter_code
_entity_poly.pdbx_strand_id
1 'polypeptide(L)' 'MRFKEYLLKAGYRLFLGTVDSSVYEFFSCPQPRRAVWFHKPGSFQCAGCKNQCETDSTRGFQIFLDFS' A
#
# COMPACT_ATOMS: atom_id res chain seq x y z
N MET A 1 12.31 16.12 -2.02
CA MET A 1 12.36 14.65 -1.81
C MET A 1 11.11 14.04 -2.44
N ARG A 2 11.24 13.02 -3.29
CA ARG A 2 10.08 12.35 -3.89
C ARG A 2 9.41 11.47 -2.83
N PHE A 3 8.08 11.39 -2.79
CA PHE A 3 7.35 10.69 -1.72
C PHE A 3 7.81 9.23 -1.52
N LYS A 4 8.09 8.50 -2.60
CA LYS A 4 8.64 7.14 -2.50
C LYS A 4 9.99 7.07 -1.77
N GLU A 5 10.88 8.05 -1.97
CA GLU A 5 12.18 8.12 -1.27
C GLU A 5 11.97 8.35 0.24
N TYR A 6 10.96 9.16 0.60
CA TYR A 6 10.57 9.34 2.00
C TYR A 6 10.12 8.02 2.62
N LEU A 7 9.26 7.25 1.95
CA LEU A 7 8.78 5.96 2.46
C LEU A 7 9.92 4.99 2.72
N LEU A 8 10.85 4.86 1.77
CA LEU A 8 12.02 4.00 1.92
C LEU A 8 12.89 4.42 3.12
N LYS A 9 13.14 5.73 3.30
CA LYS A 9 13.88 6.25 4.46
C LYS A 9 13.13 6.06 5.78
N ALA A 10 11.79 6.10 5.75
CA ALA A 10 10.92 5.88 6.91
C ALA A 10 10.73 4.39 7.26
N GLY A 11 11.44 3.48 6.60
CA GLY A 11 11.44 2.05 6.88
C GLY A 11 10.33 1.26 6.19
N TYR A 12 9.57 1.88 5.27
CA TYR A 12 8.60 1.15 4.47
C TYR A 12 9.30 0.33 3.37
N ARG A 13 8.71 -0.81 3.05
CA ARG A 13 9.10 -1.70 1.95
C ARG A 13 7.97 -1.80 0.95
N LEU A 14 8.29 -2.11 -0.30
CA LEU A 14 7.26 -2.33 -1.33
C LEU A 14 6.39 -3.54 -0.92
N PHE A 15 5.08 -3.37 -0.91
CA PHE A 15 4.14 -4.46 -0.68
C PHE A 15 3.95 -5.24 -1.98
N LEU A 16 4.38 -6.50 -1.99
CA LEU A 16 4.35 -7.39 -3.16
C LEU A 16 3.15 -8.35 -3.15
N GLY A 17 2.29 -8.24 -2.14
CA GLY A 17 1.06 -9.02 -2.07
C GLY A 17 -0.05 -8.49 -2.98
N THR A 18 -1.21 -9.13 -2.88
CA THR A 18 -2.44 -8.69 -3.55
C THR A 18 -3.24 -7.79 -2.61
N VAL A 19 -3.86 -6.75 -3.18
CA VAL A 19 -4.74 -5.83 -2.45
C VAL A 19 -6.14 -5.96 -3.03
N ASP A 20 -7.07 -6.36 -2.18
CA ASP A 20 -8.49 -6.55 -2.49
C ASP A 20 -9.17 -5.25 -2.93
N SER A 21 -10.25 -5.35 -3.74
CA SER A 21 -10.95 -4.18 -4.26
C SER A 21 -11.55 -3.30 -3.16
N SER A 22 -11.97 -3.91 -2.04
CA SER A 22 -12.58 -3.20 -0.91
C SER A 22 -11.68 -2.13 -0.29
N VAL A 23 -10.35 -2.27 -0.36
CA VAL A 23 -9.40 -1.26 0.11
C VAL A 23 -9.51 0.01 -0.74
N TYR A 24 -9.63 -0.15 -2.05
CA TYR A 24 -9.76 0.98 -2.96
C TYR A 24 -11.13 1.65 -2.85
N GLU A 25 -12.18 0.86 -2.62
CA GLU A 25 -13.53 1.36 -2.35
C GLU A 25 -13.58 2.20 -1.07
N PHE A 26 -12.94 1.72 0.01
CA PHE A 26 -12.83 2.46 1.28
C PHE A 26 -12.20 3.85 1.09
N PHE A 27 -11.14 3.94 0.28
CA PHE A 27 -10.49 5.22 -0.03
C PHE A 27 -11.16 6.00 -1.16
N SER A 28 -12.28 5.52 -1.71
CA SER A 28 -12.92 6.10 -2.90
C SER A 28 -11.92 6.34 -4.05
N CYS A 29 -11.02 5.38 -4.27
CA CYS A 29 -9.90 5.52 -5.20
C CYS A 29 -10.40 5.55 -6.65
N PRO A 30 -10.19 6.64 -7.41
CA PRO A 30 -10.70 6.74 -8.78
C PRO A 30 -9.88 5.91 -9.78
N GLN A 31 -8.66 5.48 -9.41
CA GLN A 31 -7.74 4.79 -10.31
C GLN A 31 -6.95 3.68 -9.60
N PRO A 32 -7.60 2.56 -9.19
CA PRO A 32 -6.94 1.47 -8.47
C PRO A 32 -5.72 0.88 -9.20
N ARG A 33 -5.74 0.86 -10.53
CA ARG A 33 -4.63 0.34 -11.37
C ARG A 33 -3.32 1.11 -11.23
N ARG A 34 -3.35 2.33 -10.69
CA ARG A 34 -2.15 3.15 -10.44
C ARG A 34 -1.63 3.00 -9.00
N ALA A 35 -2.34 2.28 -8.14
CA ALA A 35 -1.95 2.11 -6.76
C ALA A 35 -0.60 1.40 -6.65
N VAL A 36 0.23 1.89 -5.73
CA VAL A 36 1.52 1.29 -5.38
C VAL A 36 1.60 1.32 -3.87
N TRP A 37 1.46 0.17 -3.23
CA TRP A 37 1.44 0.08 -1.78
C TRP A 37 2.82 -0.24 -1.23
N PHE A 38 3.16 0.45 -0.14
CA PHE A 38 4.31 0.17 0.69
C PHE A 38 3.81 -0.22 2.09
N HIS A 39 4.59 -0.98 2.84
CA HIS A 39 4.22 -1.40 4.18
C HIS A 39 5.40 -1.36 5.15
N LYS A 40 5.07 -1.17 6.42
CA LYS A 40 5.90 -1.44 7.60
C LYS A 40 4.98 -2.01 8.69
N PRO A 41 5.51 -2.52 9.83
CA PRO A 41 4.64 -2.99 10.92
C PRO A 41 3.62 -1.91 11.32
N GLY A 42 2.32 -2.25 11.24
CA GLY A 42 1.21 -1.36 11.61
C GLY A 42 0.85 -0.26 10.62
N SER A 43 1.39 -0.24 9.38
CA SER A 43 1.00 0.76 8.39
C SER A 43 1.23 0.30 6.94
N PHE A 44 0.24 0.56 6.09
CA PHE A 44 0.26 0.48 4.65
C PHE A 44 0.07 1.88 4.07
N GLN A 45 0.93 2.26 3.15
CA GLN A 45 0.96 3.59 2.56
C GLN A 45 1.00 3.51 1.04
N CYS A 46 -0.01 4.08 0.37
CA CYS A 46 -0.09 4.13 -1.07
C CYS A 46 0.70 5.34 -1.61
N ALA A 47 1.46 5.13 -2.68
CA ALA A 47 2.22 6.15 -3.41
C ALA A 47 1.82 6.23 -4.90
N GLY A 48 0.60 5.80 -5.23
CA GLY A 48 0.08 5.76 -6.61
C GLY A 48 -0.43 7.11 -7.13
N CYS A 49 -0.81 8.03 -6.24
CA CYS A 49 -1.27 9.37 -6.59
C CYS A 49 -0.88 10.39 -5.51
N LYS A 50 -1.32 11.65 -5.66
CA LYS A 50 -1.00 12.73 -4.72
C LYS A 50 -1.73 12.62 -3.37
N ASN A 51 -2.81 11.86 -3.28
CA ASN A 51 -3.59 11.71 -2.03
C ASN A 51 -2.86 10.91 -0.96
N GLN A 52 -1.93 10.04 -1.36
CA GLN A 52 -1.05 9.32 -0.44
C GLN A 52 -1.84 8.64 0.70
N CYS A 53 -2.80 7.78 0.37
CA CYS A 53 -3.66 7.13 1.36
C CYS A 53 -2.86 6.20 2.29
N GLU A 54 -3.20 6.21 3.58
CA GLU A 54 -2.58 5.38 4.62
C GLU A 54 -3.64 4.60 5.41
N THR A 55 -3.33 3.36 5.80
CA THR A 55 -4.13 2.58 6.74
C THR A 55 -3.24 1.67 7.59
N ASP A 56 -3.63 1.45 8.85
CA ASP A 56 -3.04 0.46 9.75
C ASP A 56 -3.71 -0.93 9.63
N SER A 57 -4.85 -1.00 8.95
CA SER A 57 -5.62 -2.22 8.78
C SER A 57 -4.93 -3.17 7.79
N THR A 58 -4.81 -4.43 8.19
CA THR A 58 -4.37 -5.52 7.31
C THR A 58 -5.50 -6.07 6.43
N ARG A 59 -6.75 -5.62 6.64
CA ARG A 59 -7.91 -6.13 5.90
C ARG A 59 -7.79 -5.82 4.42
N GLY A 60 -7.91 -6.86 3.58
CA GLY A 60 -7.78 -6.74 2.14
C GLY A 60 -6.32 -6.74 1.63
N PHE A 61 -5.32 -6.76 2.51
CA PHE A 61 -3.92 -6.96 2.14
C PHE A 61 -3.54 -8.43 2.35
N GLN A 62 -3.27 -9.13 1.25
CA GLN A 62 -2.95 -10.56 1.26
C GLN A 62 -1.52 -10.76 0.76
N ILE A 63 -0.67 -11.34 1.59
CA ILE A 63 0.65 -11.82 1.16
C ILE A 63 0.50 -13.20 0.52
N PHE A 64 1.27 -13.46 -0.52
CA PHE A 64 1.40 -14.82 -1.03
C PHE A 64 2.11 -15.66 0.04
N LEU A 65 1.51 -16.79 0.43
CA LEU A 65 2.22 -17.82 1.18
C LEU A 65 3.17 -18.49 0.18
N ASP A 66 4.46 -18.18 0.30
CA ASP A 66 5.49 -18.93 -0.41
C ASP A 66 5.66 -20.26 0.32
N PHE A 67 5.38 -21.37 -0.36
CA PHE A 67 5.53 -22.74 0.17
C PHE A 67 6.91 -23.32 -0.17
N SER A 68 7.95 -22.48 -0.09
CA SER A 68 9.34 -22.85 -0.42
C SER A 68 10.07 -23.57 0.70
#